data_AF-A0A6N2D6L1-F1
#
_entry.id   AF-A0A6N2D6L1-F1
#
_cell.length_a   1.000
_cell.length_b   1.000
_cell.length_c   1.000
_cell.angle_alpha   90.00
_cell.angle_beta   90.00
_cell.angle_gamma   90.00
#
_symmetry.space_group_name_H-M   'P 1'
#
loop_
_entity.id
_entity.type
_entity.pdbx_description
1 polymer ?
#
loop_
_entity_poly.entity_id
_entity_poly.type
_entity_poly.pdbx_seq_one_letter_code
_entity_poly.pdbx_strand_id
1 'polypeptide(L)'
;MSRHTQISATLSEATKARLDRFTRSRGLKKNFVVEQALLHYMEARGELPDEALVPARLVVADDAFDRIAEDIAHPPAPTPALRELMRGRDD
;
A
#
# COMPACT_ATOMS: atom_id res chain seq x y z
N MET A 1 -27.72 -13.51 -21.13
CA MET A 1 -27.94 -12.93 -19.79
C MET A 1 -26.60 -12.76 -19.11
N SER A 2 -26.13 -11.52 -18.93
CA SER A 2 -24.92 -11.27 -18.14
C SER A 2 -25.25 -11.51 -16.67
N ARG A 3 -24.75 -12.62 -16.10
CA ARG A 3 -24.93 -12.94 -14.68
C ARG A 3 -24.02 -12.02 -13.86
N HIS A 4 -24.58 -10.92 -13.37
CA HIS A 4 -23.91 -10.07 -12.41
C HIS A 4 -24.18 -10.61 -10.99
N THR A 5 -23.13 -10.70 -10.18
CA THR A 5 -23.22 -11.07 -8.77
C THR A 5 -22.91 -9.84 -7.92
N GLN A 6 -23.72 -9.61 -6.88
CA GLN A 6 -23.47 -8.54 -5.93
C GLN A 6 -22.65 -9.05 -4.75
N ILE A 7 -21.65 -8.28 -4.35
CA ILE A 7 -20.87 -8.46 -3.11
C ILE A 7 -21.07 -7.26 -2.20
N SER A 8 -20.93 -7.45 -0.89
CA SER A 8 -20.96 -6.37 0.10
C SER A 8 -19.65 -6.36 0.88
N ALA A 9 -19.08 -5.17 1.11
CA ALA A 9 -17.85 -4.98 1.87
C ALA A 9 -17.87 -3.62 2.57
N THR A 10 -17.25 -3.56 3.75
CA THR A 10 -17.05 -2.31 4.50
C THR A 10 -15.73 -1.68 4.10
N LEU A 11 -15.73 -0.38 3.82
CA LEU A 11 -14.53 0.41 3.56
C LEU A 11 -14.54 1.67 4.44
N SER A 12 -13.36 2.23 4.70
CA SER A 12 -13.27 3.49 5.43
C SER A 12 -13.88 4.65 4.64
N GLU A 13 -14.38 5.66 5.36
CA GLU A 13 -14.93 6.87 4.75
C GLU A 13 -13.92 7.58 3.85
N ALA A 14 -12.65 7.63 4.28
CA ALA A 14 -11.56 8.21 3.50
C ALA A 14 -11.37 7.50 2.15
N THR A 15 -11.44 6.16 2.12
CA THR A 15 -11.33 5.39 0.88
C THR A 15 -12.52 5.64 -0.04
N LYS A 16 -13.73 5.72 0.52
CA LYS A 16 -14.94 6.04 -0.23
C LYS A 16 -14.81 7.41 -0.91
N ALA A 17 -14.40 8.43 -0.15
CA ALA A 17 -14.22 9.79 -0.67
C ALA A 17 -13.17 9.82 -1.80
N ARG A 18 -12.09 9.04 -1.68
CA ARG A 18 -11.08 8.92 -2.73
C ARG A 18 -11.63 8.26 -4.00
N LEU A 19 -12.41 7.18 -3.86
CA LEU A 19 -13.07 6.51 -4.99
C LEU A 19 -14.09 7.43 -5.69
N ASP A 20 -14.88 8.18 -4.91
CA ASP A 20 -15.85 9.16 -5.41
C ASP A 20 -15.15 10.24 -6.26
N ARG A 21 -14.06 10.82 -5.76
CA ARG A 21 -13.29 11.83 -6.48
C ARG A 21 -12.67 11.25 -7.76
N PHE A 22 -12.08 10.07 -7.67
CA PHE A 22 -11.42 9.40 -8.80
C PHE A 22 -12.41 9.14 -9.94
N THR A 23 -13.53 8.49 -9.63
CA THR A 23 -14.57 8.15 -10.62
C THR A 23 -15.16 9.41 -11.26
N ARG A 24 -15.46 10.45 -10.47
CA ARG A 24 -15.99 11.73 -10.97
C ARG A 24 -15.02 12.44 -11.90
N SER A 25 -13.74 12.49 -11.56
CA SER A 25 -12.72 13.17 -12.39
C SER A 25 -12.46 12.50 -13.73
N ARG A 26 -12.80 11.21 -13.88
CA ARG A 26 -12.50 10.40 -15.07
C ARG A 26 -13.75 9.90 -15.81
N GLY A 27 -14.95 10.28 -15.35
CA GLY A 27 -16.21 9.83 -15.94
C GLY A 27 -16.46 8.31 -15.82
N LEU A 28 -15.86 7.66 -14.82
CA LEU A 28 -15.94 6.21 -14.66
C LEU A 28 -17.07 5.80 -13.70
N LYS A 29 -17.62 4.60 -13.90
CA LYS A 29 -18.56 4.00 -12.95
C LYS A 29 -17.81 3.38 -11.76
N LYS A 30 -18.36 3.50 -10.55
CA LYS A 30 -17.80 2.87 -9.35
C LYS A 30 -17.67 1.37 -9.49
N ASN A 31 -18.72 0.69 -9.94
CA ASN A 31 -18.71 -0.77 -10.11
C ASN A 31 -17.58 -1.21 -11.06
N PHE A 32 -17.38 -0.46 -12.16
CA PHE A 32 -16.27 -0.72 -13.08
C PHE A 32 -14.92 -0.61 -12.38
N VAL A 33 -14.68 0.47 -11.63
CA VAL A 33 -13.41 0.65 -10.90
C VAL A 33 -13.20 -0.44 -9.84
N VAL A 34 -14.25 -0.83 -9.11
CA VAL A 34 -14.18 -1.89 -8.09
C VAL A 34 -13.86 -3.25 -8.73
N GLU A 35 -14.53 -3.59 -9.83
CA GLU A 35 -14.29 -4.85 -10.54
C GLU A 35 -12.87 -4.92 -11.12
N GLN A 36 -12.40 -3.86 -11.78
CA GLN A 36 -11.03 -3.79 -12.29
C GLN A 36 -10.00 -3.86 -11.15
N ALA A 37 -10.24 -3.18 -10.03
CA ALA A 37 -9.35 -3.24 -8.87
C ALA A 37 -9.26 -4.65 -8.28
N LEU A 38 -10.38 -5.38 -8.20
CA LEU A 38 -10.40 -6.76 -7.72
C LEU A 38 -9.65 -7.69 -8.67
N LEU A 39 -9.87 -7.57 -9.98
CA LEU A 39 -9.18 -8.38 -10.99
C LEU A 39 -7.66 -8.16 -10.92
N HIS A 40 -7.22 -6.91 -11.00
CA HIS A 40 -5.79 -6.59 -10.94
C HIS A 40 -5.15 -7.01 -9.61
N TYR A 41 -5.89 -6.94 -8.50
CA TYR A 41 -5.39 -7.40 -7.21
C TYR A 41 -5.17 -8.92 -7.19
N MET A 42 -6.10 -9.70 -7.76
CA MET A 42 -5.97 -11.15 -7.86
C MET A 42 -4.89 -11.58 -8.85
N GLU A 43 -4.82 -10.93 -10.02
CA GLU A 43 -3.79 -11.18 -11.04
C GLU A 43 -2.39 -10.90 -10.49
N ALA A 44 -2.19 -9.73 -9.85
CA ALA A 44 -0.90 -9.37 -9.25
C ALA A 44 -0.45 -10.39 -8.19
N ARG A 45 -1.38 -11.03 -7.47
CA ARG A 45 -1.09 -12.10 -6.52
C ARG A 45 -0.93 -13.49 -7.11
N GLY A 46 -1.48 -13.74 -8.28
CA GLY A 46 -1.27 -14.99 -9.01
C GLY A 46 0.09 -15.02 -9.71
N GLU A 47 0.55 -13.88 -10.22
CA GLU A 47 1.80 -13.76 -10.99
C GLU A 47 3.05 -13.58 -10.12
N LEU A 48 2.89 -13.01 -8.91
CA LEU A 48 3.99 -12.70 -8.01
C LEU A 48 3.91 -13.56 -6.74
N PRO A 49 5.02 -14.12 -6.24
CA PRO A 49 5.08 -14.68 -4.90
C PRO A 49 4.59 -13.66 -3.87
N ASP A 50 3.93 -14.08 -2.79
CA ASP A 50 3.43 -13.16 -1.75
C ASP A 50 4.55 -12.25 -1.20
N GLU A 51 5.80 -12.73 -1.23
CA GLU A 51 6.98 -11.99 -0.80
C GLU A 51 7.36 -10.83 -1.73
N ALA A 52 6.89 -10.82 -2.99
CA ALA A 52 7.12 -9.75 -3.96
C ALA A 52 6.09 -8.62 -3.86
N LEU A 53 5.02 -8.79 -3.08
CA LEU A 53 4.01 -7.76 -2.83
C LEU A 53 4.29 -7.06 -1.50
N VAL A 54 5.16 -6.04 -1.53
CA VAL A 54 5.44 -5.21 -0.36
C VAL A 54 4.14 -4.48 0.05
N PRO A 55 3.63 -4.68 1.28
CA PRO A 55 2.44 -3.99 1.74
C PRO A 55 2.66 -2.47 1.69
N ALA A 56 1.77 -1.74 1.01
CA ALA A 56 1.81 -0.28 1.00
C ALA A 56 1.52 0.36 2.37
N ARG A 57 1.18 -0.45 3.38
CA ARG A 57 0.95 -0.04 4.76
C ARG A 57 1.67 -1.01 5.69
N LEU A 58 2.57 -0.48 6.51
CA LEU A 58 3.16 -1.19 7.64
C LEU A 58 2.30 -0.92 8.87
N VAL A 59 1.83 -1.98 9.53
CA VAL A 59 1.14 -1.91 10.81
C VAL A 59 2.14 -2.35 11.88
N VAL A 60 2.35 -1.50 12.88
CA VAL A 60 3.28 -1.73 13.98
C VAL A 60 2.52 -1.64 15.29
N ALA A 61 3.08 -2.22 16.36
CA ALA A 61 2.57 -2.01 17.71
C ALA A 61 2.78 -0.55 18.15
N ASP A 62 1.97 -0.06 19.09
CA ASP A 62 1.99 1.35 19.51
C ASP A 62 3.37 1.76 20.05
N ASP A 63 4.01 0.92 20.85
CA ASP A 63 5.35 1.17 21.40
C ASP A 63 6.45 1.23 20.33
N ALA A 64 6.28 0.48 19.24
CA ALA A 64 7.16 0.53 18.08
C ALA A 64 6.90 1.79 17.25
N PHE A 65 5.63 2.21 17.13
CA PHE A 65 5.27 3.46 16.47
C PHE A 65 5.93 4.66 17.16
N ASP A 66 5.84 4.75 18.49
CA ASP A 66 6.42 5.87 19.26
C ASP A 66 7.93 5.96 19.06
N ARG A 67 8.64 4.82 19.11
CA ARG A 67 10.08 4.75 18.84
C ARG A 67 10.43 5.22 17.42
N ILE A 68 9.69 4.75 16.42
CA ILE A 68 9.89 5.16 15.02
C ILE A 68 9.62 6.66 14.84
N ALA A 69 8.57 7.18 15.47
CA ALA A 69 8.22 8.60 15.39
C ALA A 69 9.31 9.47 16.02
N GLU A 70 9.89 9.05 17.15
CA GLU A 70 11.02 9.72 17.79
C GLU A 70 12.28 9.71 16.90
N ASP A 71 12.63 8.56 16.32
CA ASP A 71 13.77 8.42 15.41
C ASP A 71 13.62 9.28 14.14
N ILE A 72 12.39 9.45 13.63
CA ILE A 72 12.11 10.33 12.48
C ILE A 72 12.25 11.81 12.89
N ALA A 73 11.76 12.19 14.07
CA ALA A 73 11.83 13.56 14.58
C ALA A 73 13.26 13.95 14.97
N HIS A 74 14.04 13.00 15.52
CA HIS A 74 15.40 13.19 15.97
C HIS A 74 16.32 12.11 15.37
N PRO A 75 16.69 12.24 14.08
CA PRO A 75 17.48 11.22 13.40
C PRO A 75 18.80 10.95 14.09
N PRO A 76 19.09 9.69 14.48
CA PRO A 76 20.38 9.36 15.07
C PRO A 76 21.50 9.51 14.03
N ALA A 77 22.72 9.77 14.51
CA ALA A 77 23.87 9.79 13.63
C ALA A 77 24.08 8.39 13.01
N PRO A 78 24.41 8.30 11.70
CA PRO A 78 24.67 7.02 11.06
C PRO A 78 25.76 6.24 11.79
N THR A 79 25.55 4.95 12.03
CA THR A 79 26.55 4.10 12.68
C THR A 79 27.80 3.96 11.80
N PRO A 80 28.99 3.67 12.37
CA PRO A 80 30.18 3.40 11.58
C PRO A 80 29.97 2.29 10.53
N ALA A 81 29.27 1.21 10.91
CA ALA A 81 28.93 0.11 10.02
C ALA A 81 28.04 0.55 8.83
N LEU A 82 27.03 1.40 9.08
CA LEU A 82 26.20 1.94 8.01
C LEU A 82 27.01 2.83 7.07
N ARG A 83 27.91 3.66 7.60
CA ARG A 83 28.80 4.50 6.77
C ARG A 83 29.75 3.65 5.93
N GLU A 84 30.28 2.56 6.47
CA GLU A 84 31.12 1.62 5.73
C GLU A 84 30.33 0.93 4.61
N LEU A 85 29.12 0.43 4.91
CA LEU A 85 28.24 -0.17 3.92
C LEU A 85 27.92 0.80 2.76
N MET A 86 27.56 2.05 3.09
CA MET A 86 27.15 3.06 2.09
C MET A 86 28.32 3.59 1.23
N ARG A 87 29.57 3.40 1.64
CA ARG A 87 30.74 3.77 0.81
C ARG A 87 30.95 2.81 -0.37
N GLY A 88 30.32 1.62 -0.33
CA GLY A 88 30.56 0.56 -1.30
C GLY A 88 31.94 -0.09 -1.10
N ARG A 89 32.07 -1.34 -1.51
CA ARG A 89 33.38 -1.88 -1.89
C ARG A 89 33.56 -1.56 -3.36
N ASP A 90 34.68 -0.95 -3.72
CA ASP A 90 35.12 -0.89 -5.11
C ASP A 90 35.51 -2.33 -5.52
N ASP A 91 34.56 -3.09 -6.06
CA ASP A 91 34.79 -4.32 -6.83
C ASP A 91 34.47 -4.04 -8.31
#